data_AF-A0A3D4HC76-F1
#
_entry.id   AF-A0A3D4HC76-F1
#
_cell.length_a   1.000
_cell.length_b   1.000
_cell.length_c   1.000
_cell.angle_alpha   90.00
_cell.angle_beta   90.00
_cell.angle_gamma   90.00
#
_symmetry.space_group_name_H-M   'P 1'
#
loop_
_entity.id
_entity.type
_entity.pdbx_description
1 polymer ?
#
loop_
_entity_poly.entity_id
_entity_poly.type
_entity_poly.pdbx_seq_one_letter_code
_entity_poly.pdbx_strand_id
1 'polypeptide(L)'
;MQNLYLNFSDSAKYADIAKSLFNGLGYRSDFSFFGGAPATSPVMPYSIAAFFKIFGVGDFAVTATSFLYFVLTLIFVYFLGKRIFNSKFVGAFSTLAIGFNYDLIHYATNG
;
A
#
# COMPACT_ATOMS: atom_id res chain seq x y z
N MET A 1 19.85 19.80 15.62
CA MET A 1 18.41 19.52 15.72
C MET A 1 18.04 18.62 14.56
N GLN A 2 17.75 17.33 14.81
CA GLN A 2 17.30 16.43 13.74
C GLN A 2 15.90 16.87 13.30
N ASN A 3 15.70 17.04 11.98
CA ASN A 3 14.39 17.37 11.41
C ASN A 3 13.42 16.22 11.69
N LEU A 4 12.58 16.38 12.72
CA LEU A 4 11.55 15.43 13.15
C LEU A 4 10.65 14.98 11.96
N TYR A 5 10.47 15.85 10.97
CA TYR A 5 9.68 15.63 9.76
C TYR A 5 10.30 14.65 8.74
N LEU A 6 11.62 14.44 8.76
CA LEU A 6 12.27 13.48 7.85
C LEU A 6 12.08 12.02 8.30
N ASN A 7 11.75 11.78 9.57
CA ASN A 7 11.57 10.46 10.17
C ASN A 7 10.09 10.02 10.29
N PHE A 8 9.14 10.77 9.71
CA PHE A 8 7.75 10.32 9.69
C PHE A 8 7.59 9.11 8.77
N SER A 9 6.89 8.08 9.26
CA SER A 9 6.60 6.85 8.51
C SER A 9 6.00 7.20 7.14
N ASP A 10 6.48 6.54 6.08
CA ASP A 10 5.98 6.79 4.73
C ASP A 10 4.47 6.49 4.62
N SER A 11 3.97 5.53 5.39
CA SER A 11 2.55 5.22 5.51
C SER A 11 1.72 6.39 6.01
N ALA A 12 2.25 7.19 6.95
CA ALA A 12 1.58 8.39 7.44
C ALA A 12 1.51 9.48 6.36
N LYS A 13 2.54 9.61 5.52
CA LYS A 13 2.56 10.56 4.39
C LYS A 13 1.52 10.17 3.33
N TYR A 14 1.42 8.88 2.98
CA TYR A 14 0.42 8.38 2.04
C TYR A 14 -1.01 8.52 2.59
N ALA A 15 -1.21 8.23 3.87
CA ALA A 15 -2.51 8.36 4.54
C ALA A 15 -2.98 9.82 4.62
N ASP A 16 -2.06 10.77 4.84
CA ASP A 16 -2.36 12.20 4.84
C ASP A 16 -2.87 12.71 3.47
N ILE A 17 -2.18 12.32 2.39
CA ILE A 17 -2.62 12.63 1.03
C ILE A 17 -3.97 11.99 0.74
N ALA A 18 -4.16 10.73 1.14
CA ALA A 18 -5.42 10.02 0.98
C ALA A 18 -6.57 10.68 1.75
N LYS A 19 -6.30 11.23 2.94
CA LYS A 19 -7.28 11.96 3.74
C LYS A 19 -7.66 13.29 3.08
N SER A 20 -6.70 13.99 2.51
CA SER A 20 -6.94 15.19 1.70
C SER A 20 -7.80 14.90 0.47
N LEU A 21 -7.53 13.80 -0.24
CA LEU A 21 -8.35 13.31 -1.34
C LEU A 21 -9.77 12.94 -0.89
N PHE A 22 -9.92 12.24 0.23
CA PHE A 22 -11.20 11.86 0.80
C PHE A 22 -12.07 13.08 1.14
N ASN A 23 -11.47 14.14 1.70
CA ASN A 23 -12.14 15.39 2.05
C ASN A 23 -12.40 16.32 0.84
N GLY A 24 -12.02 15.92 -0.38
CA GLY A 24 -12.22 16.74 -1.58
C GLY A 24 -11.24 17.91 -1.73
N LEU A 25 -10.16 17.93 -0.95
CA LEU A 25 -9.13 18.99 -0.98
C LEU A 25 -8.11 18.80 -2.12
N GLY A 26 -8.21 17.71 -2.86
CA GLY A 26 -7.33 17.35 -3.96
C GLY A 26 -6.07 16.60 -3.52
N TYR A 27 -5.13 16.41 -4.46
CA TYR A 27 -3.88 15.67 -4.23
C TYR A 27 -2.84 16.59 -3.56
N ARG A 28 -2.95 16.74 -2.24
CA ARG A 28 -2.12 17.62 -1.41
C ARG A 28 -1.67 16.88 -0.14
N SER A 29 -0.60 17.37 0.48
CA SER A 29 -0.11 16.85 1.76
C SER A 29 0.19 18.01 2.70
N ASP A 30 -0.19 17.84 3.96
CA ASP A 30 0.12 18.78 5.05
C ASP A 30 1.59 18.67 5.48
N PHE A 31 2.32 17.65 5.00
CA PHE A 31 3.77 17.48 5.21
C PHE A 31 4.63 18.32 4.24
N SER A 32 4.04 19.05 3.27
CA SER A 32 4.78 19.86 2.30
C SER A 32 5.02 21.29 2.81
N PHE A 33 6.20 21.56 3.36
CA PHE A 33 6.58 22.88 3.92
C PHE A 33 6.56 24.04 2.91
N PHE A 34 6.66 23.76 1.61
CA PHE A 34 6.73 24.77 0.55
C PHE A 34 5.51 24.74 -0.40
N GLY A 35 4.42 24.06 -0.02
CA GLY A 35 3.17 24.07 -0.80
C GLY A 35 3.26 23.38 -2.17
N GLY A 36 4.30 22.60 -2.42
CA GLY A 36 4.46 21.82 -3.64
C GLY A 36 3.58 20.57 -3.65
N ALA A 37 3.22 20.11 -4.85
CA ALA A 37 2.51 18.85 -5.03
C ALA A 37 3.31 17.69 -4.39
N PRO A 38 2.64 16.70 -3.76
CA PRO A 38 3.33 15.56 -3.19
C PRO A 38 4.16 14.83 -4.25
N ALA A 39 5.44 14.58 -3.94
CA ALA A 39 6.35 13.84 -4.84
C ALA A 39 6.11 12.31 -4.84
N THR A 40 5.10 11.85 -4.11
CA THR A 40 4.75 10.43 -3.99
C THR A 40 3.90 9.96 -5.17
N SER A 41 4.06 8.68 -5.55
CA SER A 41 3.24 8.07 -6.60
C SER A 41 1.74 8.10 -6.21
N PRO A 42 0.83 8.48 -7.13
CA PRO A 42 -0.58 8.70 -6.80
C PRO A 42 -1.37 7.43 -6.52
N VAL A 43 -0.91 6.27 -7.00
CA VAL A 43 -1.67 5.01 -6.92
C VAL A 43 -2.01 4.65 -5.47
N MET A 44 -1.03 4.69 -4.58
CA MET A 44 -1.25 4.33 -3.17
C MET A 44 -2.23 5.27 -2.47
N PRO A 45 -2.08 6.62 -2.51
CA PRO A 45 -3.05 7.54 -1.92
C PRO A 45 -4.47 7.39 -2.47
N TYR A 46 -4.63 7.16 -3.78
CA TYR A 46 -5.97 6.95 -4.36
C TYR A 46 -6.60 5.64 -3.88
N SER A 47 -5.82 4.57 -3.79
CA SER A 47 -6.30 3.29 -3.24
C SER A 47 -6.69 3.41 -1.78
N ILE A 48 -5.86 4.06 -0.95
CA ILE A 48 -6.18 4.31 0.46
C ILE A 48 -7.44 5.19 0.58
N ALA A 49 -7.59 6.23 -0.26
CA ALA A 49 -8.77 7.09 -0.24
C ALA A 49 -10.05 6.31 -0.62
N ALA A 50 -9.96 5.33 -1.53
CA ALA A 50 -11.07 4.43 -1.83
C ALA A 50 -11.42 3.55 -0.61
N PHE A 51 -10.42 3.04 0.11
CA PHE A 51 -10.64 2.28 1.34
C PHE A 51 -11.20 3.15 2.48
N PHE A 52 -10.80 4.42 2.58
CA PHE A 52 -11.41 5.38 3.51
C PHE A 52 -12.92 5.57 3.25
N LYS A 53 -13.36 5.49 1.99
CA LYS A 53 -14.81 5.52 1.67
C LYS A 53 -15.57 4.27 2.12
N ILE A 54 -14.91 3.12 2.22
CA ILE A 54 -15.53 1.84 2.58
C ILE A 54 -15.51 1.63 4.09
N PHE A 55 -14.36 1.86 4.73
CA PHE A 55 -14.10 1.51 6.12
C PHE A 55 -14.00 2.71 7.07
N GLY A 56 -14.04 3.93 6.54
CA GLY A 56 -13.76 5.15 7.30
C GLY A 56 -12.28 5.50 7.36
N VAL A 57 -11.97 6.73 7.79
CA VAL A 57 -10.59 7.20 7.94
C VAL A 57 -9.98 6.61 9.21
N GLY A 58 -8.93 5.81 9.05
CA GLY A 58 -8.18 5.23 10.16
C GLY A 58 -7.10 4.23 9.70
N ASP A 59 -6.24 3.82 10.63
CA ASP A 59 -5.08 2.95 10.36
C ASP A 59 -5.50 1.63 9.69
N PHE A 60 -6.65 1.08 10.11
CA PHE A 60 -7.19 -0.15 9.52
C PHE A 60 -7.37 -0.04 8.00
N ALA A 61 -7.86 1.08 7.48
CA ALA A 61 -8.08 1.24 6.05
C ALA A 61 -6.75 1.34 5.27
N VAL A 62 -5.70 1.89 5.88
CA VAL A 62 -4.35 1.93 5.32
C VAL A 62 -3.77 0.52 5.27
N THR A 63 -3.77 -0.19 6.39
CA THR A 63 -3.30 -1.59 6.46
C THR A 63 -4.10 -2.52 5.54
N ALA A 64 -5.42 -2.36 5.47
CA ALA A 64 -6.27 -3.15 4.58
C ALA A 64 -5.94 -2.92 3.09
N THR A 65 -5.53 -1.70 2.72
CA THR A 65 -5.08 -1.39 1.36
C THR A 65 -3.79 -2.16 1.02
N SER A 66 -2.79 -2.11 1.91
CA SER A 66 -1.51 -2.82 1.73
C SER A 66 -1.71 -4.35 1.74
N PHE A 67 -2.59 -4.85 2.60
CA PHE A 67 -2.98 -6.25 2.61
C PHE A 67 -3.69 -6.70 1.32
N LEU A 68 -4.57 -5.87 0.75
CA LEU A 68 -5.19 -6.18 -0.55
C LEU A 68 -4.14 -6.37 -1.64
N TYR A 69 -3.16 -5.47 -1.74
CA TYR A 69 -2.09 -5.60 -2.74
C TYR A 69 -1.21 -6.83 -2.50
N PHE A 70 -0.99 -7.22 -1.25
CA PHE A 70 -0.32 -8.48 -0.94
C PHE A 70 -1.11 -9.69 -1.46
N VAL A 71 -2.43 -9.74 -1.21
CA VAL A 71 -3.28 -10.83 -1.72
C VAL A 71 -3.29 -10.85 -3.26
N LEU A 72 -3.40 -9.69 -3.92
CA LEU A 72 -3.32 -9.59 -5.38
C LEU A 72 -1.97 -10.10 -5.90
N THR A 73 -0.88 -9.81 -5.21
CA THR A 73 0.46 -10.33 -5.52
C THR A 73 0.49 -11.86 -5.44
N LEU A 74 -0.09 -12.47 -4.40
CA LEU A 74 -0.14 -13.93 -4.27
C LEU A 74 -0.92 -14.59 -5.40
N ILE A 75 -2.06 -14.00 -5.77
CA ILE A 75 -2.88 -14.45 -6.90
C ILE A 75 -2.09 -14.33 -8.21
N PHE A 76 -1.42 -13.20 -8.43
CA PHE A 76 -0.58 -12.98 -9.60
C PHE A 76 0.54 -14.00 -9.71
N VAL A 77 1.29 -14.24 -8.62
CA VAL A 77 2.37 -15.22 -8.56
C VAL A 77 1.87 -16.64 -8.88
N TYR A 78 0.70 -17.01 -8.36
CA TYR A 78 0.10 -18.32 -8.65
C TYR A 78 -0.13 -18.49 -10.15
N PHE A 79 -0.80 -17.52 -10.77
CA PHE A 79 -1.10 -17.57 -12.19
C PHE A 79 0.16 -17.48 -13.05
N LEU A 80 1.15 -16.69 -12.66
CA LEU A 80 2.43 -16.57 -13.35
C LEU A 80 3.18 -17.91 -13.34
N GLY A 81 3.36 -18.51 -12.16
CA GLY A 81 4.03 -19.81 -12.03
C GLY A 81 3.28 -20.92 -12.78
N LYS A 82 1.96 -20.95 -12.66
CA LYS A 82 1.11 -21.88 -13.43
C LYS A 82 1.28 -21.68 -14.95
N ARG A 83 1.34 -20.43 -15.43
CA ARG A 83 1.40 -20.12 -16.86
C ARG A 83 2.76 -20.44 -17.47
N ILE A 84 3.85 -20.12 -16.78
CA ILE A 84 5.23 -20.33 -17.28
C ILE A 84 5.57 -21.82 -17.32
N PHE A 85 5.26 -22.55 -16.24
CA PHE A 85 5.66 -23.95 -16.10
C PHE A 85 4.56 -24.94 -16.49
N ASN A 86 3.39 -24.44 -16.91
CA ASN A 86 2.18 -25.21 -17.17
C ASN A 86 1.81 -26.18 -16.02
N SER A 87 2.15 -25.82 -14.78
CA SER A 87 2.04 -26.68 -13.61
C SER A 87 1.36 -25.95 -12.46
N LYS A 88 0.23 -26.50 -12.01
CA LYS A 88 -0.50 -25.98 -10.83
C LYS A 88 0.34 -26.09 -9.56
N PHE A 89 1.17 -27.13 -9.45
CA PHE A 89 2.05 -27.33 -8.30
C PHE A 89 3.10 -26.24 -8.21
N VAL A 90 3.76 -25.90 -9.33
CA VAL A 90 4.76 -24.83 -9.35
C VAL A 90 4.10 -23.49 -8.99
N GLY A 91 2.91 -23.19 -9.52
CA GLY A 91 2.14 -22.02 -9.11
C GLY A 91 1.89 -21.99 -7.59
N ALA A 92 1.42 -23.10 -7.02
CA ALA A 92 1.14 -23.19 -5.59
C ALA A 92 2.39 -23.00 -4.72
N PHE A 93 3.50 -23.70 -5.03
CA PHE A 93 4.74 -23.58 -4.26
C PHE A 93 5.36 -22.19 -4.37
N SER A 94 5.33 -21.56 -5.55
CA SER A 94 5.78 -20.18 -5.72
C SER A 94 4.95 -19.22 -4.88
N THR A 95 3.62 -19.37 -4.87
CA THR A 95 2.75 -18.55 -4.02
C THR A 95 2.99 -18.78 -2.55
N LEU A 96 3.23 -20.02 -2.10
CA LEU A 96 3.58 -20.30 -0.71
C LEU A 96 4.92 -19.66 -0.32
N ALA A 97 5.94 -19.75 -1.19
CA ALA A 97 7.24 -19.14 -0.95
C ALA A 97 7.15 -17.63 -0.77
N ILE A 98 6.34 -16.95 -1.58
CA ILE A 98 6.07 -15.51 -1.45
C ILE A 98 5.18 -15.22 -0.24
N GLY A 99 4.16 -16.05 0.00
CA GLY A 99 3.18 -15.89 1.07
C GLY A 99 3.75 -16.04 2.47
N PHE A 100 4.83 -16.82 2.63
CA PHE A 100 5.56 -16.98 3.88
C PHE A 100 6.83 -16.13 3.98
N ASN A 101 7.07 -15.22 3.02
CA ASN A 101 8.18 -14.30 3.11
C ASN A 101 7.91 -13.25 4.21
N TYR A 102 8.79 -13.22 5.22
CA TYR A 102 8.64 -12.35 6.37
C TYR A 102 8.56 -10.86 6.00
N ASP A 103 9.42 -10.39 5.11
CA ASP A 103 9.46 -8.97 4.73
C ASP A 103 8.18 -8.55 4.02
N LEU A 104 7.66 -9.40 3.12
CA LEU A 104 6.41 -9.11 2.41
C LEU A 104 5.19 -9.11 3.34
N ILE A 105 5.14 -10.04 4.31
CA ILE A 105 4.11 -10.03 5.36
C ILE A 105 4.24 -8.76 6.22
N HIS A 106 5.47 -8.39 6.59
CA HIS A 106 5.74 -7.21 7.39
C HIS A 106 5.26 -5.94 6.67
N TYR A 107 5.53 -5.78 5.37
CA TYR A 107 5.01 -4.66 4.59
C TYR A 107 3.48 -4.70 4.43
N ALA A 108 2.89 -5.89 4.25
CA ALA A 108 1.44 -6.04 4.10
C ALA A 108 0.66 -5.66 5.37
N THR A 109 1.30 -5.74 6.55
CA THR A 109 0.64 -5.53 7.85
C THR A 109 0.93 -4.19 8.51
N ASN A 110 1.94 -3.45 8.06
CA ASN A 110 2.31 -2.15 8.65
C ASN A 110 1.73 -0.92 7.94
N GLY A 111 1.01 -1.13 6.83
CA GLY A 111 0.40 -0.04 6.06
C GLY A 111 1.42 0.67 5.17
#